data_AF-L0GV54-F1
#
_entry.id   AF-L0GV54-F1
#
_cell.length_a   1.000
_cell.length_b   1.000
_cell.length_c   1.000
_cell.angle_alpha   90.00
_cell.angle_beta   90.00
_cell.angle_gamma   90.00
#
_symmetry.space_group_name_H-M   'P 1'
#
loop_
_entity.id
_entity.type
_entity.pdbx_description
1 polymer ?
#
loop_
_entity_poly.entity_id
_entity_poly.type
_entity_poly.pdbx_seq_one_letter_code
_entity_poly.pdbx_strand_id
1 'polypeptide(L)'
;MTRTRMLRRLVPAVVILFTVATDAATPELIDIRTPIPDVVLDIRYFTAHNFVGDPIDGYEAPKCLLSPAAAAALAEVQGALRPRGLSLKIYDCYRPQRAVDHFVAWAEDVDDQRMKAEFYPGVDKQNLFRDGYIAARSSHSRGSTVDLTIVPVPTPDQSAFDPNGPLRSCENPVGERFADNSVDMGTGFDCFSPLSHTLNPMIAGAAHEHRLLLKSLMEENGFKNLAEEWWHYTLADEPYPHSYFDVPVQ
;
A
#
# COMPACT_ATOMS: atom_id res chain seq x y z
N MET A 1 63.14 -56.72 27.01
CA MET A 1 61.67 -56.61 27.14
C MET A 1 61.44 -55.74 28.37
N THR A 2 60.81 -54.57 28.33
CA THR A 2 59.42 -54.29 27.91
C THR A 2 59.29 -52.79 27.58
N ARG A 3 58.75 -52.43 26.41
CA ARG A 3 58.51 -51.03 25.99
C ARG A 3 57.16 -50.55 26.54
N THR A 4 57.16 -49.56 27.43
CA THR A 4 55.94 -48.90 27.90
C THR A 4 55.50 -47.84 26.89
N ARG A 5 54.35 -48.04 26.24
CA ARG A 5 53.73 -47.07 25.32
C ARG A 5 52.97 -46.02 26.14
N MET A 6 53.39 -44.75 26.06
CA MET A 6 52.60 -43.61 26.52
C MET A 6 51.44 -43.35 25.56
N LEU A 7 50.21 -43.41 26.06
CA LEU A 7 49.00 -43.05 25.33
C LEU A 7 48.81 -41.52 25.43
N ARG A 8 49.05 -40.78 24.34
CA ARG A 8 48.67 -39.36 24.23
C ARG A 8 47.15 -39.28 24.08
N ARG A 9 46.47 -38.71 25.07
CA ARG A 9 45.04 -38.37 24.98
C ARG A 9 44.87 -37.15 24.07
N LEU A 10 44.17 -37.33 22.96
CA LEU A 10 43.70 -36.24 22.09
C LEU A 10 42.49 -35.57 22.76
N VAL A 11 42.57 -34.27 22.98
CA VAL A 11 41.44 -33.44 23.43
C VAL A 11 40.73 -32.94 22.16
N PRO A 12 39.41 -33.14 21.99
CA PRO A 12 38.72 -32.67 20.81
C PRO A 12 38.58 -31.15 20.89
N ALA A 13 39.02 -30.45 19.85
CA ALA A 13 38.79 -29.01 19.70
C ALA A 13 37.31 -28.80 19.37
N VAL A 14 36.56 -28.22 20.30
CA VAL A 14 35.19 -27.77 20.07
C VAL A 14 35.26 -26.45 19.31
N VAL A 15 34.94 -26.48 18.02
CA VAL A 15 34.77 -25.27 17.21
C VAL A 15 33.35 -24.76 17.47
N ILE A 16 33.23 -23.69 18.24
CA ILE A 16 31.96 -22.99 18.46
C ILE A 16 31.76 -22.06 17.26
N LEU A 17 30.88 -22.44 16.33
CA LEU A 17 30.39 -21.51 15.31
C LEU A 17 29.43 -20.53 16.01
N PHE A 18 29.85 -19.28 16.15
CA PHE A 18 28.93 -18.19 16.44
C PHE A 18 28.18 -17.86 15.14
N THR A 19 26.91 -18.25 15.06
CA THR A 19 25.98 -17.67 14.09
C THR A 19 25.72 -16.23 14.52
N VAL A 20 26.32 -15.27 13.82
CA VAL A 20 25.88 -13.88 13.90
C VAL A 20 24.48 -13.86 13.32
N ALA A 21 23.46 -13.68 14.15
CA ALA A 21 22.13 -13.35 13.68
C ALA A 21 22.28 -12.03 12.90
N THR A 22 22.01 -12.06 11.61
CA THR A 22 21.87 -10.84 10.82
C THR A 22 20.68 -10.10 11.41
N ASP A 23 20.96 -8.98 12.09
CA ASP A 23 19.93 -8.01 12.45
C ASP A 23 19.09 -7.76 11.20
N ALA A 24 17.77 -7.89 11.29
CA ALA A 24 16.91 -7.64 10.13
C ALA A 24 17.16 -6.19 9.71
N ALA A 25 17.83 -6.00 8.57
CA ALA A 25 18.25 -4.67 8.13
C ALA A 25 17.02 -3.75 8.09
N THR A 26 17.07 -2.63 8.81
CA THR A 26 16.06 -1.58 8.71
C THR A 26 15.99 -1.12 7.26
N PRO A 27 14.78 -0.99 6.67
CA PRO A 27 14.68 -0.60 5.28
C PRO A 27 15.19 0.83 5.10
N GLU A 28 15.95 1.07 4.03
CA GLU A 28 16.20 2.44 3.58
C GLU A 28 14.96 2.94 2.85
N LEU A 29 14.19 3.79 3.53
CA LEU A 29 13.01 4.46 3.01
C LEU A 29 13.17 5.98 3.12
N ILE A 30 12.63 6.70 2.15
CA ILE A 30 12.61 8.16 2.11
C ILE A 30 11.18 8.67 2.00
N ASP A 31 10.93 9.85 2.53
CA ASP A 31 9.66 10.57 2.33
C ASP A 31 9.55 11.01 0.88
N ILE A 32 8.44 10.67 0.23
CA ILE A 32 8.16 11.01 -1.18
C ILE A 32 8.17 12.52 -1.45
N ARG A 33 7.92 13.35 -0.44
CA ARG A 33 8.02 14.81 -0.57
C ARG A 33 9.45 15.31 -0.77
N THR A 34 10.46 14.46 -0.54
CA THR A 34 11.85 14.78 -0.85
C THR A 34 12.06 14.97 -2.36
N PRO A 35 11.74 14.00 -3.23
CA PRO A 35 11.78 14.21 -4.68
C PRO A 35 10.53 14.89 -5.26
N ILE A 36 9.37 14.84 -4.59
CA ILE A 36 8.11 15.43 -5.09
C ILE A 36 7.47 16.37 -4.03
N PRO A 37 8.02 17.58 -3.81
CA PRO A 37 7.54 18.46 -2.73
C PRO A 37 6.08 18.90 -2.84
N ASP A 38 5.53 18.90 -4.06
CA ASP A 38 4.17 19.32 -4.40
C ASP A 38 3.16 18.15 -4.51
N VAL A 39 3.57 16.92 -4.16
CA VAL A 39 2.65 15.77 -4.20
C VAL A 39 1.52 15.94 -3.18
N VAL A 40 0.30 15.57 -3.58
CA VAL A 40 -0.85 15.56 -2.68
C VAL A 40 -0.85 14.26 -1.88
N LEU A 41 -0.93 14.37 -0.56
CA LEU A 41 -1.01 13.22 0.33
C LEU A 41 -2.39 13.18 1.00
N ASP A 42 -3.04 12.03 0.95
CA ASP A 42 -4.27 11.70 1.66
C ASP A 42 -4.09 10.31 2.28
N ILE A 43 -3.15 10.21 3.22
CA ILE A 43 -2.70 8.94 3.80
C ILE A 43 -3.84 8.31 4.62
N ARG A 44 -4.64 7.44 3.98
CA ARG A 44 -5.93 7.00 4.51
C ARG A 44 -5.80 6.24 5.81
N TYR A 45 -4.76 5.43 5.93
CA TYR A 45 -4.52 4.59 7.11
C TYR A 45 -3.97 5.35 8.33
N PHE A 46 -3.54 6.60 8.16
CA PHE A 46 -3.30 7.50 9.30
C PHE A 46 -4.61 8.05 9.90
N THR A 47 -5.72 7.93 9.18
CA THR A 47 -7.03 8.47 9.57
C THR A 47 -8.03 7.34 9.84
N ALA A 48 -9.21 7.69 10.36
CA ALA A 48 -10.33 6.76 10.49
C ALA A 48 -11.09 6.52 9.16
N HIS A 49 -10.78 7.24 8.07
CA HIS A 49 -11.50 7.09 6.80
C HIS A 49 -10.91 5.99 5.91
N ASN A 50 -11.08 4.76 6.37
CA ASN A 50 -10.67 3.54 5.69
C ASN A 50 -11.66 2.41 6.02
N PHE A 51 -11.48 1.22 5.43
CA PHE A 51 -12.41 0.10 5.60
C PHE A 51 -12.49 -0.49 7.01
N VAL A 52 -11.51 -0.23 7.89
CA VAL A 52 -11.53 -0.60 9.32
C VAL A 52 -12.37 0.40 10.11
N GLY A 53 -12.27 1.69 9.79
CA GLY A 53 -12.97 2.77 10.49
C GLY A 53 -12.20 3.38 11.67
N ASP A 54 -10.93 3.01 11.83
CA ASP A 54 -10.00 3.51 12.84
C ASP A 54 -8.62 3.79 12.20
N PRO A 55 -7.78 4.68 12.76
CA PRO A 55 -6.38 4.79 12.35
C PRO A 55 -5.67 3.43 12.50
N ILE A 56 -4.85 3.08 11.53
CA ILE A 56 -4.24 1.75 11.45
C ILE A 56 -2.93 1.72 12.22
N ASP A 57 -2.76 0.70 13.07
CA ASP A 57 -1.53 0.41 13.79
C ASP A 57 -0.27 0.57 12.91
N GLY A 58 0.69 1.35 13.40
CA GLY A 58 1.94 1.64 12.69
C GLY A 58 1.91 2.89 11.81
N TYR A 59 0.76 3.49 11.53
CA TYR A 59 0.67 4.82 10.92
C TYR A 59 0.69 5.90 11.99
N GLU A 60 1.88 6.39 12.34
CA GLU A 60 2.08 7.42 13.37
C GLU A 60 2.20 8.84 12.78
N ALA A 61 2.34 8.95 11.45
CA ALA A 61 2.37 10.21 10.72
C ALA A 61 1.70 10.08 9.32
N PRO A 62 1.13 11.17 8.76
CA PRO A 62 0.55 11.20 7.42
C PRO A 62 1.64 11.34 6.35
N LYS A 63 2.55 10.38 6.29
CA LYS A 63 3.67 10.36 5.33
C LYS A 63 3.57 9.16 4.39
N CYS A 64 4.11 9.36 3.19
CA CYS A 64 4.37 8.27 2.26
C CYS A 64 5.89 8.01 2.25
N LEU A 65 6.28 6.85 2.78
CA LEU A 65 7.66 6.37 2.75
C LEU A 65 7.82 5.35 1.63
N LEU A 66 8.88 5.47 0.83
CA LEU A 66 9.20 4.54 -0.24
C LEU A 66 10.70 4.29 -0.29
N SER A 67 11.10 3.14 -0.85
CA SER A 67 12.49 2.92 -1.26
C SER A 67 12.94 4.05 -2.19
N PRO A 68 14.22 4.47 -2.14
CA PRO A 68 14.73 5.52 -3.04
C PRO A 68 14.45 5.25 -4.53
N ALA A 69 14.53 3.98 -4.95
CA ALA A 69 14.24 3.57 -6.33
C ALA A 69 12.77 3.83 -6.73
N ALA A 70 11.81 3.43 -5.89
CA ALA A 70 10.39 3.66 -6.16
C ALA A 70 10.03 5.15 -6.11
N ALA A 71 10.61 5.91 -5.17
CA ALA A 71 10.40 7.34 -5.07
C ALA A 71 10.94 8.11 -6.29
N ALA A 72 12.10 7.70 -6.82
CA ALA A 72 12.66 8.27 -8.04
C ALA A 72 11.79 7.96 -9.26
N ALA A 73 11.34 6.71 -9.42
CA ALA A 73 10.43 6.33 -10.50
C ALA A 73 9.10 7.11 -10.44
N LEU A 74 8.56 7.32 -9.24
CA LEU A 74 7.33 8.08 -9.06
C LEU A 74 7.50 9.58 -9.37
N ALA A 75 8.71 10.13 -9.19
CA ALA A 75 9.02 11.50 -9.57
C ALA A 75 8.96 11.71 -11.09
N GLU A 76 9.33 10.71 -11.88
CA GLU A 76 9.18 10.74 -13.35
C GLU A 76 7.69 10.74 -13.75
N VAL A 77 6.86 9.94 -13.08
CA VAL A 77 5.39 9.94 -13.29
C VAL A 77 4.79 11.31 -12.98
N GLN A 78 5.17 11.93 -11.84
CA GLN A 78 4.77 13.30 -11.53
C GLN A 78 5.21 14.27 -12.63
N GLY A 79 6.45 14.15 -13.10
CA GLY A 79 7.00 14.97 -14.19
C GLY A 79 6.18 14.88 -15.47
N ALA A 80 5.70 13.69 -15.82
CA ALA A 80 4.86 13.46 -16.99
C ALA A 80 3.42 14.01 -16.88
N LEU A 81 2.90 14.14 -15.65
CA LEU A 81 1.58 14.71 -15.37
C LEU A 81 1.56 16.24 -15.38
N ARG A 82 2.65 16.89 -14.93
CA ARG A 82 2.73 18.34 -14.78
C ARG A 82 2.36 19.14 -16.05
N PRO A 83 2.84 18.80 -17.27
CA PRO A 83 2.46 19.53 -18.49
C PRO A 83 0.96 19.47 -18.82
N ARG A 84 0.22 18.53 -18.22
CA ARG A 84 -1.22 18.35 -18.39
C ARG A 84 -2.04 19.09 -17.33
N GLY A 85 -1.38 19.84 -16.43
CA GLY A 85 -2.04 20.47 -15.29
C GLY A 85 -2.55 19.45 -14.27
N LEU A 86 -1.85 18.33 -14.13
CA LEU A 86 -2.20 17.22 -13.24
C LEU A 86 -1.06 16.96 -12.24
N SER A 87 -1.39 16.35 -11.10
CA SER A 87 -0.46 15.92 -10.06
C SER A 87 -0.88 14.54 -9.54
N LEU A 88 0.03 13.83 -8.87
CA LEU A 88 -0.29 12.62 -8.12
C LEU A 88 -0.95 12.96 -6.78
N LYS A 89 -1.89 12.12 -6.38
CA LYS A 89 -2.43 12.04 -5.02
C LYS A 89 -2.23 10.63 -4.48
N ILE A 90 -1.60 10.51 -3.32
CA ILE A 90 -1.17 9.23 -2.74
C ILE A 90 -2.01 8.91 -1.51
N TYR A 91 -2.53 7.68 -1.46
CA TYR A 91 -3.34 7.14 -0.35
C TYR A 91 -2.54 6.25 0.59
N ASP A 92 -1.60 5.47 0.06
CA ASP A 92 -0.72 4.62 0.85
C ASP A 92 0.61 4.33 0.14
N CYS A 93 1.65 4.03 0.91
CA CYS A 93 2.99 3.68 0.44
C CYS A 93 3.54 2.52 1.28
N TYR A 94 4.73 2.64 1.87
CA TYR A 94 5.18 1.65 2.83
C TYR A 94 4.16 1.45 3.97
N ARG A 95 3.73 0.20 4.14
CA ARG A 95 2.78 -0.26 5.15
C ARG A 95 3.49 -1.22 6.10
N PRO A 96 3.68 -0.87 7.38
CA PRO A 96 4.33 -1.77 8.35
C PRO A 96 3.57 -3.09 8.48
N GLN A 97 4.25 -4.20 8.76
CA GLN A 97 3.58 -5.50 8.93
C GLN A 97 2.49 -5.45 10.03
N ARG A 98 2.67 -4.70 11.12
CA ARG A 98 1.62 -4.52 12.14
C ARG A 98 0.32 -3.92 11.61
N ALA A 99 0.39 -3.09 10.56
CA ALA A 99 -0.80 -2.57 9.90
C ALA A 99 -1.54 -3.67 9.14
N VAL A 100 -0.79 -4.56 8.48
CA VAL A 100 -1.34 -5.76 7.83
C VAL A 100 -1.96 -6.68 8.87
N ASP A 101 -1.31 -6.88 10.01
CA ASP A 101 -1.82 -7.70 11.10
C ASP A 101 -3.10 -7.11 11.70
N HIS A 102 -3.21 -5.77 11.77
CA HIS A 102 -4.44 -5.08 12.17
C HIS A 102 -5.57 -5.32 11.15
N PHE A 103 -5.28 -5.27 9.83
CA PHE A 103 -6.27 -5.62 8.81
C PHE A 103 -6.73 -7.08 8.92
N VAL A 104 -5.83 -8.01 9.21
CA VAL A 104 -6.16 -9.42 9.44
C VAL A 104 -7.06 -9.57 10.67
N ALA A 105 -6.69 -8.96 11.81
CA ALA A 105 -7.48 -9.01 13.03
C ALA A 105 -8.89 -8.42 12.82
N TRP A 106 -9.00 -7.29 12.12
CA TRP A 106 -10.28 -6.71 11.74
C TRP A 106 -11.07 -7.65 10.82
N ALA A 107 -10.44 -8.29 9.83
CA ALA A 107 -11.13 -9.18 8.90
C ALA A 107 -11.65 -10.46 9.59
N GLU A 108 -10.96 -10.94 10.63
CA GLU A 108 -11.39 -12.07 11.46
C GLU A 108 -12.56 -11.71 12.40
N ASP A 109 -12.67 -10.45 12.83
CA ASP A 109 -13.85 -9.94 13.53
C ASP A 109 -15.01 -9.65 12.55
N VAL A 110 -15.74 -10.71 12.18
CA VAL A 110 -16.83 -10.63 11.20
C VAL A 110 -18.02 -9.76 11.62
N ASP A 111 -18.13 -9.42 12.91
CA ASP A 111 -19.20 -8.60 13.46
C ASP A 111 -18.92 -7.10 13.28
N ASP A 112 -17.65 -6.68 13.18
CA ASP A 112 -17.30 -5.29 12.87
C ASP A 112 -17.58 -4.96 11.40
N GLN A 113 -18.83 -4.57 11.11
CA GLN A 113 -19.27 -4.14 9.77
C GLN A 113 -19.52 -2.63 9.70
N ARG A 114 -18.93 -1.84 10.60
CA ARG A 114 -19.18 -0.39 10.70
C ARG A 114 -19.05 0.32 9.37
N MET A 115 -17.97 0.01 8.61
CA MET A 115 -17.62 0.67 7.35
C MET A 115 -18.15 -0.04 6.09
N LYS A 116 -18.93 -1.13 6.26
CA LYS A 116 -19.40 -1.97 5.15
C LYS A 116 -20.16 -1.21 4.08
N ALA A 117 -21.07 -0.32 4.50
CA ALA A 117 -21.92 0.42 3.59
C ALA A 117 -21.14 1.31 2.61
N GLU A 118 -19.91 1.69 2.96
CA GLU A 118 -19.01 2.43 2.08
C GLU A 118 -18.08 1.51 1.31
N PHE A 119 -17.23 0.73 1.98
CA PHE A 119 -16.07 0.11 1.33
C PHE A 119 -16.33 -1.27 0.72
N TYR A 120 -17.34 -2.00 1.19
CA TYR A 120 -17.58 -3.38 0.76
C TYR A 120 -19.07 -3.76 0.81
N PRO A 121 -19.97 -2.95 0.21
CA PRO A 121 -21.41 -3.07 0.39
C PRO A 121 -21.98 -4.40 -0.13
N GLY A 122 -21.41 -4.94 -1.21
CA GLY A 122 -21.81 -6.19 -1.82
C GLY A 122 -21.05 -7.42 -1.32
N VAL A 123 -20.06 -7.27 -0.44
CA VAL A 123 -19.18 -8.35 0.00
C VAL A 123 -19.60 -8.84 1.39
N ASP A 124 -19.65 -10.16 1.53
CA ASP A 124 -19.75 -10.80 2.84
C ASP A 124 -18.37 -10.83 3.48
N LYS A 125 -18.24 -10.23 4.68
CA LYS A 125 -16.95 -10.03 5.36
C LYS A 125 -16.21 -11.36 5.61
N GLN A 126 -16.95 -12.46 5.78
CA GLN A 126 -16.39 -13.80 5.93
C GLN A 126 -15.56 -14.25 4.72
N ASN A 127 -15.76 -13.63 3.56
CA ASN A 127 -15.13 -14.00 2.30
C ASN A 127 -13.92 -13.13 1.95
N LEU A 128 -13.55 -12.12 2.74
CA LEU A 128 -12.49 -11.16 2.37
C LEU A 128 -11.15 -11.83 2.04
N PHE A 129 -10.75 -12.86 2.79
CA PHE A 129 -9.54 -13.63 2.50
C PHE A 129 -9.68 -14.50 1.25
N ARG A 130 -10.85 -15.13 1.06
CA ARG A 130 -11.13 -16.00 -0.08
C ARG A 130 -11.14 -15.20 -1.39
N ASP A 131 -11.72 -14.02 -1.33
CA ASP A 131 -11.92 -13.13 -2.49
C ASP A 131 -10.68 -12.26 -2.75
N GLY A 132 -9.64 -12.35 -1.90
CA GLY A 132 -8.33 -11.74 -2.13
C GLY A 132 -8.20 -10.28 -1.69
N TYR A 133 -9.22 -9.71 -1.04
CA TYR A 133 -9.20 -8.32 -0.56
C TYR A 133 -8.29 -8.10 0.65
N ILE A 134 -8.04 -9.15 1.44
CA ILE A 134 -7.14 -9.11 2.59
C ILE A 134 -6.10 -10.22 2.47
N ALA A 135 -4.84 -9.88 2.69
CA ALA A 135 -3.71 -10.80 2.67
C ALA A 135 -2.87 -10.66 3.94
N ALA A 136 -2.38 -11.78 4.48
CA ALA A 136 -1.50 -11.78 5.66
C ALA A 136 -0.09 -11.21 5.39
N ARG A 137 0.25 -10.98 4.12
CA ARG A 137 1.47 -10.30 3.68
C ARG A 137 1.15 -9.36 2.55
N SER A 138 1.61 -8.11 2.67
CA SER A 138 1.40 -7.08 1.66
C SER A 138 2.70 -6.72 0.96
N SER A 139 2.61 -6.42 -0.35
CA SER A 139 3.74 -5.87 -1.09
C SER A 139 4.17 -4.50 -0.57
N HIS A 140 3.25 -3.73 0.04
CA HIS A 140 3.53 -2.46 0.69
C HIS A 140 4.56 -2.57 1.80
N SER A 141 4.58 -3.68 2.55
CA SER A 141 5.56 -3.90 3.62
C SER A 141 6.98 -4.10 3.11
N ARG A 142 7.18 -4.14 1.78
CA ARG A 142 8.50 -4.20 1.13
C ARG A 142 9.03 -2.82 0.73
N GLY A 143 8.21 -1.77 0.87
CA GLY A 143 8.62 -0.38 0.68
C GLY A 143 8.67 0.12 -0.77
N SER A 144 8.14 -0.65 -1.74
CA SER A 144 8.15 -0.26 -3.16
C SER A 144 6.79 -0.38 -3.84
N THR A 145 5.72 -0.44 -3.04
CA THR A 145 4.33 -0.38 -3.49
C THR A 145 3.71 0.95 -3.07
N VAL A 146 2.83 1.49 -3.92
CA VAL A 146 2.11 2.73 -3.73
C VAL A 146 0.67 2.59 -4.21
N ASP A 147 -0.25 3.17 -3.44
CA ASP A 147 -1.66 3.35 -3.79
C ASP A 147 -1.91 4.81 -4.09
N LEU A 148 -2.36 5.12 -5.30
CA LEU A 148 -2.46 6.49 -5.78
C LEU A 148 -3.50 6.72 -6.86
N THR A 149 -3.79 7.99 -7.09
CA THR A 149 -4.63 8.52 -8.15
C THR A 149 -4.02 9.78 -8.76
N ILE A 150 -4.77 10.42 -9.66
CA ILE A 150 -4.44 11.69 -10.29
C ILE A 150 -5.40 12.78 -9.78
N VAL A 151 -4.89 13.98 -9.56
CA VAL A 151 -5.68 15.19 -9.24
C VAL A 151 -5.39 16.30 -10.26
N PRO A 152 -6.37 17.18 -10.55
CA PRO A 152 -6.08 18.40 -11.29
C PRO A 152 -5.27 19.40 -10.45
N VAL A 153 -4.60 20.33 -11.14
CA VAL A 153 -3.87 21.45 -10.56
C VAL A 153 -4.47 22.77 -11.11
N PRO A 154 -4.99 23.68 -10.27
CA PRO A 154 -5.02 23.61 -8.81
C PRO A 154 -5.92 22.47 -8.30
N THR A 155 -5.49 21.85 -7.20
CA THR A 155 -6.24 20.76 -6.56
C THR A 155 -7.54 21.31 -5.95
N PRO A 156 -8.71 20.76 -6.30
CA PRO A 156 -9.98 21.18 -5.72
C PRO A 156 -10.00 20.90 -4.22
N ASP A 157 -10.79 21.67 -3.47
CA ASP A 157 -10.97 21.42 -2.05
C ASP A 157 -11.62 20.04 -1.81
N GLN A 158 -11.12 19.32 -0.82
CA GLN A 158 -11.71 18.07 -0.32
C GLN A 158 -12.38 18.32 1.02
N SER A 159 -13.60 17.82 1.18
CA SER A 159 -14.27 17.82 2.47
C SER A 159 -13.60 16.81 3.41
N ALA A 160 -13.46 17.18 4.69
CA ALA A 160 -13.04 16.22 5.70
C ALA A 160 -14.07 15.09 5.84
N PHE A 161 -13.59 13.88 6.12
CA PHE A 161 -14.45 12.77 6.51
C PHE A 161 -15.15 13.07 7.83
N ASP A 162 -16.48 12.90 7.87
CA ASP A 162 -17.28 12.96 9.09
C ASP A 162 -17.57 11.53 9.58
N PRO A 163 -16.94 11.06 10.67
CA PRO A 163 -17.14 9.71 11.19
C PRO A 163 -18.57 9.47 11.72
N ASN A 164 -19.36 10.53 11.93
CA ASN A 164 -20.76 10.43 12.33
C ASN A 164 -21.73 10.65 11.17
N GLY A 165 -21.20 10.95 9.97
CA GLY A 165 -21.96 11.17 8.77
C GLY A 165 -22.50 9.88 8.15
N PRO A 166 -23.42 9.98 7.19
CA PRO A 166 -23.88 8.81 6.44
C PRO A 166 -22.76 8.26 5.55
N LEU A 167 -22.51 6.97 5.67
CA LEU A 167 -21.63 6.24 4.74
C LEU A 167 -22.26 6.18 3.36
N ARG A 168 -21.42 6.33 2.33
CA ARG A 168 -21.84 6.29 0.92
C ARG A 168 -21.02 5.22 0.23
N SER A 169 -21.68 4.30 -0.47
CA SER A 169 -21.00 3.24 -1.21
C SER A 169 -19.90 3.81 -2.12
N CYS A 170 -18.73 3.21 -2.05
CA CYS A 170 -17.59 3.49 -2.92
C CYS A 170 -17.88 3.15 -4.39
N GLU A 171 -18.91 2.36 -4.67
CA GLU A 171 -19.38 2.02 -6.03
C GLU A 171 -20.32 3.09 -6.61
N ASN A 172 -20.86 3.99 -5.78
CA ASN A 172 -21.77 5.02 -6.27
C ASN A 172 -21.05 5.95 -7.28
N PRO A 173 -21.77 6.54 -8.24
CA PRO A 173 -21.20 7.52 -9.17
C PRO A 173 -20.52 8.70 -8.47
N VAL A 174 -19.64 9.39 -9.21
CA VAL A 174 -19.03 10.63 -8.73
C VAL A 174 -20.12 11.64 -8.33
N GLY A 175 -19.95 12.30 -7.18
CA GLY A 175 -20.95 13.19 -6.58
C GLY A 175 -21.95 12.49 -5.64
N GLU A 176 -22.06 11.17 -5.70
CA GLU A 176 -22.91 10.37 -4.80
C GLU A 176 -22.13 9.55 -3.77
N ARG A 177 -20.83 9.30 -4.03
CA ARG A 177 -19.84 8.79 -3.06
C ARG A 177 -19.01 9.90 -2.43
N PHE A 178 -18.06 9.55 -1.55
CA PHE A 178 -17.13 10.51 -0.95
C PHE A 178 -16.40 11.37 -2.01
N ALA A 179 -16.35 12.67 -1.77
CA ALA A 179 -15.79 13.65 -2.70
C ALA A 179 -14.26 13.74 -2.55
N ASP A 180 -13.56 12.77 -3.11
CA ASP A 180 -12.11 12.58 -2.97
C ASP A 180 -11.23 13.60 -3.73
N ASN A 181 -11.79 14.69 -4.27
CA ASN A 181 -11.11 15.73 -5.08
C ASN A 181 -10.19 15.28 -6.24
N SER A 182 -10.09 13.99 -6.51
CA SER A 182 -9.35 13.37 -7.61
C SER A 182 -10.15 13.37 -8.89
N VAL A 183 -9.48 13.01 -9.98
CA VAL A 183 -10.20 12.59 -11.18
C VAL A 183 -11.07 11.37 -10.85
N ASP A 184 -12.22 11.25 -11.53
CA ASP A 184 -13.09 10.09 -11.36
C ASP A 184 -12.40 8.83 -11.89
N MET A 185 -12.30 7.80 -11.04
CA MET A 185 -11.72 6.50 -11.38
C MET A 185 -12.79 5.39 -11.38
N GLY A 186 -14.08 5.74 -11.38
CA GLY A 186 -15.21 4.80 -11.43
C GLY A 186 -15.63 4.22 -10.07
N THR A 187 -14.72 4.16 -9.10
CA THR A 187 -14.99 3.79 -7.71
C THR A 187 -14.22 4.72 -6.76
N GLY A 188 -14.48 4.62 -5.45
CA GLY A 188 -13.57 5.11 -4.41
C GLY A 188 -12.31 4.25 -4.27
N PHE A 189 -11.31 4.79 -3.58
CA PHE A 189 -10.15 4.05 -3.07
C PHE A 189 -10.58 3.00 -2.02
N ASP A 190 -9.86 1.88 -1.92
CA ASP A 190 -10.18 0.74 -1.04
C ASP A 190 -11.58 0.14 -1.24
N CYS A 191 -12.16 0.33 -2.43
CA CYS A 191 -13.46 -0.23 -2.74
C CYS A 191 -13.35 -1.74 -3.03
N PHE A 192 -13.75 -2.59 -2.09
CA PHE A 192 -13.74 -4.04 -2.25
C PHE A 192 -14.90 -4.47 -3.15
N SER A 193 -14.66 -4.34 -4.44
CA SER A 193 -15.63 -4.59 -5.50
C SER A 193 -14.90 -5.00 -6.77
N PRO A 194 -15.47 -5.93 -7.57
CA PRO A 194 -14.96 -6.19 -8.91
C PRO A 194 -14.87 -4.92 -9.77
N LEU A 195 -15.68 -3.89 -9.51
CA LEU A 195 -15.62 -2.60 -10.20
C LEU A 195 -14.27 -1.89 -10.02
N SER A 196 -13.50 -2.21 -8.98
CA SER A 196 -12.15 -1.69 -8.75
C SER A 196 -11.09 -2.29 -9.67
N HIS A 197 -11.38 -3.44 -10.31
CA HIS A 197 -10.43 -4.07 -11.23
C HIS A 197 -10.08 -3.11 -12.35
N THR A 198 -8.79 -2.90 -12.60
CA THR A 198 -8.29 -1.82 -13.46
C THR A 198 -8.92 -1.79 -14.85
N LEU A 199 -9.12 -2.97 -15.43
CA LEU A 199 -9.71 -3.15 -16.77
C LEU A 199 -11.16 -3.68 -16.74
N ASN A 200 -11.90 -3.42 -15.66
CA ASN A 200 -13.30 -3.84 -15.56
C ASN A 200 -14.13 -3.22 -16.72
N PRO A 201 -14.81 -4.03 -17.55
CA PRO A 201 -15.53 -3.54 -18.73
C PRO A 201 -16.78 -2.70 -18.40
N MET A 202 -17.25 -2.71 -17.15
CA MET A 202 -18.36 -1.88 -16.69
C MET A 202 -17.93 -0.44 -16.40
N ILE A 203 -16.64 -0.19 -16.22
CA ILE A 203 -16.09 1.16 -16.07
C ILE A 203 -15.76 1.68 -17.47
N ALA A 204 -16.47 2.71 -17.90
CA ALA A 204 -16.36 3.28 -19.24
C ALA A 204 -16.21 4.82 -19.20
N GLY A 205 -15.96 5.42 -20.36
CA GLY A 205 -15.81 6.89 -20.49
C GLY A 205 -14.59 7.43 -19.75
N ALA A 206 -14.74 8.63 -19.18
CA ALA A 206 -13.62 9.35 -18.54
C ALA A 206 -12.95 8.54 -17.43
N ALA A 207 -13.72 7.80 -16.62
CA ALA A 207 -13.17 6.98 -15.55
C ALA A 207 -12.21 5.90 -16.07
N HIS A 208 -12.58 5.23 -17.17
CA HIS A 208 -11.72 4.25 -17.82
C HIS A 208 -10.47 4.91 -18.44
N GLU A 209 -10.64 6.07 -19.08
CA GLU A 209 -9.51 6.84 -19.64
C GLU A 209 -8.52 7.28 -18.56
N HIS A 210 -8.98 7.70 -17.38
CA HIS A 210 -8.12 8.05 -16.25
C HIS A 210 -7.37 6.84 -15.69
N ARG A 211 -8.05 5.69 -15.55
CA ARG A 211 -7.38 4.43 -15.15
C ARG A 211 -6.27 4.06 -16.13
N LEU A 212 -6.54 4.14 -17.43
CA LEU A 212 -5.55 3.85 -18.47
C LEU A 212 -4.41 4.87 -18.48
N LEU A 213 -4.70 6.15 -18.25
CA LEU A 213 -3.65 7.18 -18.13
C LEU A 213 -2.71 6.87 -16.96
N LEU A 214 -3.27 6.62 -15.77
CA LEU A 214 -2.47 6.28 -14.59
C LEU A 214 -1.68 5.00 -14.84
N LYS A 215 -2.35 3.93 -15.29
CA LYS A 215 -1.72 2.64 -15.56
C LYS A 215 -0.56 2.76 -16.53
N SER A 216 -0.75 3.39 -17.68
CA SER A 216 0.30 3.54 -18.69
C SER A 216 1.49 4.33 -18.15
N LEU A 217 1.26 5.46 -17.49
CA LEU A 217 2.35 6.26 -16.93
C LEU A 217 3.13 5.50 -15.85
N MET A 218 2.44 4.78 -14.98
CA MET A 218 3.08 3.97 -13.94
C MET A 218 3.92 2.84 -14.57
N GLU A 219 3.38 2.13 -15.56
CA GLU A 219 4.08 1.01 -16.22
C GLU A 219 5.26 1.47 -17.10
N GLU A 220 5.12 2.60 -17.79
CA GLU A 220 6.23 3.25 -18.52
C GLU A 220 7.40 3.61 -17.59
N ASN A 221 7.12 3.83 -16.30
CA ASN A 221 8.12 4.15 -15.28
C ASN A 221 8.45 2.94 -14.38
N GLY A 222 8.21 1.73 -14.86
CA GLY A 222 8.71 0.50 -14.24
C GLY A 222 7.85 -0.06 -13.11
N PHE A 223 6.66 0.48 -12.87
CA PHE A 223 5.71 -0.13 -11.95
C PHE A 223 4.89 -1.24 -12.62
N LYS A 224 4.28 -2.10 -11.81
CA LYS A 224 3.31 -3.12 -12.21
C LYS A 224 2.02 -2.91 -11.44
N ASN A 225 0.91 -2.79 -12.16
CA ASN A 225 -0.41 -2.70 -11.56
C ASN A 225 -0.88 -4.07 -11.03
N LEU A 226 -1.60 -4.08 -9.91
CA LEU A 226 -2.44 -5.20 -9.49
C LEU A 226 -3.77 -5.14 -10.24
N ALA A 227 -4.16 -6.19 -10.94
CA ALA A 227 -5.29 -6.14 -11.87
C ALA A 227 -6.63 -5.89 -11.17
N GLU A 228 -6.73 -6.30 -9.92
CA GLU A 228 -7.91 -6.20 -9.05
C GLU A 228 -8.10 -4.79 -8.47
N GLU A 229 -7.06 -3.94 -8.50
CA GLU A 229 -7.05 -2.63 -7.84
C GLU A 229 -6.44 -1.56 -8.75
N TRP A 230 -7.27 -0.63 -9.26
CA TRP A 230 -6.82 0.42 -10.18
C TRP A 230 -5.76 1.37 -9.62
N TRP A 231 -5.71 1.49 -8.28
CA TRP A 231 -4.82 2.38 -7.56
C TRP A 231 -3.48 1.74 -7.18
N HIS A 232 -3.34 0.40 -7.20
CA HIS A 232 -2.21 -0.32 -6.60
C HIS A 232 -1.10 -0.61 -7.60
N TYR A 233 0.12 -0.18 -7.27
CA TYR A 233 1.30 -0.32 -8.13
C TYR A 233 2.54 -0.70 -7.34
N THR A 234 3.27 -1.72 -7.80
CA THR A 234 4.54 -2.14 -7.22
C THR A 234 5.68 -1.97 -8.23
N LEU A 235 6.81 -1.39 -7.81
CA LEU A 235 7.99 -1.28 -8.66
C LEU A 235 8.48 -2.69 -9.07
N ALA A 236 8.68 -2.92 -10.36
CA ALA A 236 9.03 -4.23 -10.90
C ALA A 236 10.37 -4.76 -10.38
N ASP A 237 11.38 -3.89 -10.33
CA ASP A 237 12.75 -4.19 -9.88
C ASP A 237 12.98 -3.59 -8.49
N GLU A 238 12.07 -3.89 -7.56
CA GLU A 238 12.16 -3.41 -6.18
C GLU A 238 13.41 -3.95 -5.45
N PRO A 239 14.02 -3.16 -4.54
CA PRO A 239 15.21 -3.56 -3.79
C PRO A 239 14.97 -4.67 -2.75
N TYR A 240 13.72 -4.84 -2.28
CA TYR A 240 13.40 -5.68 -1.13
C TYR A 240 12.28 -6.71 -1.40
N PRO A 241 12.32 -7.50 -2.50
CA PRO A 241 11.19 -8.28 -2.97
C PRO A 241 10.74 -9.40 -2.00
N HIS A 242 11.58 -9.76 -1.03
CA HIS A 242 11.34 -10.83 -0.05
C HIS A 242 11.37 -10.35 1.42
N SER A 243 11.49 -9.04 1.67
CA SER A 243 11.60 -8.48 3.02
C SER A 243 10.36 -7.69 3.39
N TYR A 244 9.67 -8.11 4.44
CA TYR A 244 8.47 -7.47 4.96
C TYR A 244 8.84 -6.77 6.27
N PHE A 245 8.88 -5.43 6.24
CA PHE A 245 9.35 -4.62 7.36
C PHE A 245 8.21 -4.26 8.31
N ASP A 246 8.56 -3.99 9.57
CA ASP A 246 7.63 -3.57 10.64
C ASP A 246 8.15 -2.37 11.43
N VAL A 247 8.76 -1.41 10.72
CA VAL A 247 9.09 -0.10 11.29
C VAL A 247 7.86 0.81 11.13
N PRO A 248 7.40 1.57 12.14
CA PRO A 248 6.27 2.50 11.97
C PRO A 248 6.55 3.61 10.96
N VAL A 249 5.48 4.19 10.40
CA VAL A 249 5.53 5.40 9.56
C VAL A 249 5.52 6.62 10.49
N GLN A 250 6.62 7.38 10.52
CA GLN A 250 6.85 8.51 11.45
C GLN A 250 7.36 9.77 10.75
#